data_AF-A0A3N5QBV8-F1
#
_entry.id   AF-A0A3N5QBV8-F1
#
_cell.length_a   1.000
_cell.length_b   1.000
_cell.length_c   1.000
_cell.angle_alpha   90.00
_cell.angle_beta   90.00
_cell.angle_gamma   90.00
#
_symmetry.space_group_name_H-M   'P 1'
#
loop_
_entity.id
_entity.type
_entity.pdbx_description
1 polymer ?
#
loop_
_entity_poly.entity_id
_entity_poly.type
_entity_poly.pdbx_seq_one_letter_code
_entity_poly.pdbx_strand_id
1 'polypeptide(L)'
;MKNLIALIIYLFLTANCFSQQDEYITVVGDSLVGKVINGESVREVYSNVVLTQGDVVITCNKAVQYIARNDADLSGNVIVKQDSLTITTEEA
;
A
#
# COMPACT_ATOMS: atom_id res chain seq x y z
N MET A 1 -2.76 43.30 20.53
CA MET A 1 -3.96 42.46 20.26
C MET A 1 -3.96 41.90 18.85
N LYS A 2 -3.79 42.72 17.80
CA LYS A 2 -3.75 42.27 16.39
C LYS A 2 -2.73 41.14 16.11
N ASN A 3 -1.53 41.27 16.67
CA ASN A 3 -0.45 40.27 16.51
C ASN A 3 -0.72 38.97 17.27
N LEU A 4 -1.49 39.02 18.36
CA LEU A 4 -1.90 37.83 19.12
C LEU A 4 -2.95 37.02 18.36
N ILE A 5 -3.89 37.71 17.71
CA ILE A 5 -4.90 37.08 16.84
C ILE A 5 -4.23 36.42 15.63
N ALA A 6 -3.27 37.09 14.99
CA ALA A 6 -2.51 36.52 13.87
C ALA A 6 -1.74 35.25 14.28
N LEU A 7 -1.16 35.21 15.49
CA LEU A 7 -0.45 34.05 16.01
C LEU A 7 -1.40 32.86 16.25
N ILE A 8 -2.60 33.11 16.76
CA ILE A 8 -3.62 32.08 16.99
C ILE A 8 -4.09 31.48 15.65
N ILE A 9 -4.29 32.31 14.63
CA ILE A 9 -4.67 31.86 13.29
C ILE A 9 -3.56 31.00 12.67
N TYR A 10 -2.29 31.41 12.83
CA TYR A 10 -1.15 30.62 12.34
C TYR A 10 -1.05 29.25 13.03
N LEU A 11 -1.34 29.18 14.32
CA LEU A 11 -1.33 27.92 15.09
C LEU A 11 -2.46 26.96 14.66
N PHE A 12 -3.62 27.49 14.26
CA PHE A 12 -4.74 26.67 13.77
C PHE A 12 -4.49 26.09 12.37
N LEU A 13 -3.67 26.75 11.55
CA LEU A 13 -3.36 26.28 10.20
C LEU A 13 -2.45 25.04 10.20
N THR A 14 -1.54 24.90 11.17
CA THR A 14 -0.65 23.74 11.28
C THR A 14 -1.31 22.50 11.90
N ALA A 15 -2.46 22.66 12.56
CA ALA A 15 -3.19 21.57 13.20
C ALA A 15 -3.91 20.63 12.23
N ASN A 16 -3.99 20.98 10.94
CA ASN A 16 -4.67 20.17 9.90
C ASN A 16 -3.73 19.27 9.10
N CYS A 17 -2.48 19.07 9.55
CA CYS A 17 -1.68 17.96 9.06
C CYS A 17 -2.25 16.64 9.61
N PHE A 18 -3.29 16.12 8.97
CA PHE A 18 -3.69 14.73 9.15
C PHE A 18 -2.49 13.87 8.78
N SER A 19 -1.98 13.11 9.74
CA SER A 19 -1.02 12.05 9.47
C SER A 19 -1.67 11.11 8.45
N GLN A 20 -1.02 10.85 7.31
CA GLN A 20 -1.38 9.67 6.53
C GLN A 20 -1.10 8.47 7.44
N GLN A 21 -2.14 7.69 7.71
CA GLN A 21 -2.00 6.52 8.56
C GLN A 21 -1.41 5.43 7.67
N ASP A 22 -0.20 4.99 7.97
CA ASP A 22 0.47 3.94 7.20
C ASP A 22 -0.40 2.68 7.24
N GLU A 23 -1.05 2.36 6.13
CA GLU A 23 -1.79 1.12 5.99
C GLU A 23 -0.86 0.02 5.51
N TYR A 24 -0.85 -1.08 6.26
CA TYR A 24 -0.06 -2.25 5.92
C TYR A 24 -0.69 -3.00 4.75
N ILE A 25 0.17 -3.46 3.85
CA ILE A 25 -0.24 -4.32 2.74
C ILE A 25 -0.65 -5.68 3.29
N THR A 26 -1.86 -6.11 2.93
CA THR A 26 -2.31 -7.50 3.13
C THR A 26 -2.30 -8.22 1.79
N VAL A 27 -1.75 -9.43 1.75
CA VAL A 27 -1.69 -10.26 0.54
C VAL A 27 -2.27 -11.64 0.86
N VAL A 28 -3.25 -12.05 0.07
CA VAL A 28 -3.91 -13.37 0.17
C VAL A 28 -3.88 -14.04 -1.19
N GLY A 29 -3.72 -15.35 -1.22
CA GLY A 29 -3.82 -16.17 -2.43
C GLY A 29 -3.91 -17.65 -2.05
N ASP A 30 -3.88 -18.54 -3.03
CA ASP A 30 -4.10 -19.98 -2.80
C ASP A 30 -2.89 -20.66 -2.14
N SER A 31 -1.68 -20.18 -2.44
CA SER A 31 -0.43 -20.72 -1.92
C SER A 31 0.54 -19.63 -1.53
N LEU A 32 1.31 -19.87 -0.46
CA LEU A 32 2.33 -18.97 0.05
C LEU A 32 3.63 -19.73 0.31
N VAL A 33 4.74 -19.18 -0.18
CA VAL A 33 6.10 -19.69 0.06
C VAL A 33 6.94 -18.58 0.68
N GLY A 34 7.44 -18.82 1.89
CA GLY A 34 8.41 -17.93 2.54
C GLY A 34 9.82 -18.15 1.99
N LYS A 35 10.55 -17.07 1.72
CA LYS A 35 11.95 -17.10 1.26
C LYS A 35 12.78 -16.02 1.94
N VAL A 36 14.10 -16.18 1.85
CA VAL A 36 15.05 -15.10 2.14
C VAL A 36 15.78 -14.76 0.85
N ILE A 37 15.62 -13.52 0.38
CA ILE A 37 16.27 -13.01 -0.84
C ILE A 37 17.14 -11.84 -0.43
N ASN A 38 18.44 -11.90 -0.72
CA ASN A 38 19.41 -10.84 -0.35
C ASN A 38 19.38 -10.46 1.15
N GLY A 39 19.06 -11.41 2.03
CA GLY A 39 18.96 -11.18 3.47
C GLY A 39 17.61 -10.63 3.94
N GLU A 40 16.68 -10.34 3.03
CA GLU A 40 15.32 -9.91 3.35
C GLU A 40 14.34 -11.09 3.37
N SER A 41 13.48 -11.15 4.38
CA SER A 41 12.40 -12.14 4.43
C SER A 41 11.24 -11.70 3.54
N VAL A 42 10.92 -12.52 2.55
CA VAL A 42 9.86 -12.28 1.58
C VAL A 42 8.84 -13.42 1.57
N ARG A 43 7.64 -13.14 1.09
CA ARG A 43 6.58 -14.12 0.86
C ARG A 43 6.17 -14.07 -0.60
N GLU A 44 6.35 -15.17 -1.32
CA GLU A 44 5.76 -15.32 -2.63
C GLU A 44 4.36 -15.93 -2.48
N VAL A 45 3.35 -15.23 -2.99
CA VAL A 45 1.95 -15.63 -2.97
C VAL A 45 1.49 -15.89 -4.40
N TYR A 46 0.77 -16.99 -4.62
CA TYR A 46 0.43 -17.48 -5.95
C TYR A 46 -1.05 -17.82 -6.07
N SER A 47 -1.57 -17.59 -7.28
CA SER A 47 -2.93 -17.88 -7.74
C SER A 47 -4.02 -17.14 -6.97
N ASN A 48 -4.97 -16.56 -7.71
CA ASN A 48 -6.08 -15.78 -7.16
C ASN A 48 -5.62 -14.74 -6.13
N VAL A 49 -4.49 -14.07 -6.41
CA VAL A 49 -3.87 -13.17 -5.44
C VAL A 49 -4.72 -11.91 -5.32
N VAL A 50 -5.00 -11.52 -4.09
CA VAL A 50 -5.66 -10.26 -3.73
C VAL A 50 -4.76 -9.53 -2.75
N LEU A 51 -4.36 -8.32 -3.13
CA LEU A 51 -3.61 -7.38 -2.31
C LEU A 51 -4.51 -6.21 -1.95
N THR A 52 -4.50 -5.81 -0.68
CA THR A 52 -5.24 -4.64 -0.19
C THR A 52 -4.33 -3.71 0.59
N GLN A 53 -4.44 -2.40 0.32
CA GLN A 53 -3.82 -1.33 1.08
C GLN A 53 -4.80 -0.15 1.08
N GLY A 54 -5.47 0.08 2.21
CA GLY A 54 -6.54 1.06 2.30
C GLY A 54 -7.73 0.74 1.41
N ASP A 55 -8.11 1.73 0.60
CA ASP A 55 -9.16 1.64 -0.40
C ASP A 55 -8.69 1.01 -1.73
N VAL A 56 -7.39 0.74 -1.87
CA VAL A 56 -6.82 0.09 -3.05
C VAL A 56 -6.95 -1.43 -2.95
N VAL A 57 -7.53 -2.03 -3.98
CA VAL A 57 -7.61 -3.49 -4.15
C VAL A 57 -6.91 -3.87 -5.45
N ILE A 58 -5.96 -4.78 -5.37
CA ILE A 58 -5.21 -5.29 -6.52
C ILE A 58 -5.40 -6.80 -6.64
N THR A 59 -5.69 -7.30 -7.83
CA THR A 59 -5.70 -8.74 -8.11
C THR A 59 -4.61 -9.11 -9.10
N CYS A 60 -3.95 -10.25 -8.93
CA CYS A 60 -2.93 -10.75 -9.86
C CYS A 60 -2.74 -12.27 -9.77
N ASN A 61 -1.85 -12.81 -10.60
CA ASN A 61 -1.49 -14.22 -10.57
C ASN A 61 -0.40 -14.53 -9.51
N LYS A 62 0.52 -13.59 -9.26
CA LYS A 62 1.59 -13.74 -8.26
C LYS A 62 1.92 -12.38 -7.63
N ALA A 63 2.17 -12.40 -6.32
CA ALA A 63 2.77 -11.28 -5.59
C ALA A 63 4.02 -11.73 -4.82
N VAL A 64 5.03 -10.88 -4.74
CA VAL A 64 6.21 -11.06 -3.87
C VAL A 64 6.17 -9.97 -2.81
N GLN A 65 5.72 -10.31 -1.60
CA GLN A 65 5.61 -9.37 -0.49
C GLN A 65 6.93 -9.25 0.26
N TYR A 66 7.40 -8.02 0.44
CA TYR A 66 8.56 -7.65 1.23
C TYR A 66 8.10 -7.08 2.58
N ILE A 67 8.16 -7.93 3.62
CA ILE A 67 7.51 -7.65 4.91
C ILE A 67 8.13 -6.41 5.59
N ALA A 68 9.45 -6.28 5.53
CA ALA A 68 10.15 -5.18 6.19
C ALA A 68 9.92 -3.82 5.50
N ARG A 69 9.65 -3.85 4.19
CA ARG A 69 9.46 -2.65 3.37
C ARG A 69 7.99 -2.24 3.22
N ASN A 70 7.06 -3.08 3.67
CA ASN A 70 5.62 -2.91 3.42
C ASN A 70 5.32 -2.71 1.93
N ASP A 71 5.92 -3.57 1.09
CA ASP A 71 5.94 -3.43 -0.37
C ASP A 71 5.66 -4.78 -1.05
N ALA A 72 5.25 -4.78 -2.31
CA ALA A 72 5.02 -6.00 -3.09
C ALA A 72 5.25 -5.82 -4.59
N ASP A 73 6.00 -6.75 -5.19
CA ASP A 73 6.08 -6.87 -6.65
C ASP A 73 4.92 -7.74 -7.16
N LEU A 74 4.22 -7.30 -8.20
CA LEU A 74 3.03 -7.96 -8.73
C LEU A 74 3.24 -8.39 -10.17
N SER A 75 2.86 -9.62 -10.50
CA SER A 75 3.06 -10.19 -11.83
C SER A 75 1.87 -11.01 -12.31
N GLY A 76 1.59 -10.87 -13.61
CA GLY A 76 0.54 -11.56 -14.36
C GLY A 76 -0.87 -11.07 -14.09
N ASN A 77 -1.55 -10.56 -15.13
CA ASN A 77 -2.93 -10.08 -15.06
C ASN A 77 -3.20 -9.17 -13.84
N VAL A 78 -2.35 -8.17 -13.65
CA VAL A 78 -2.44 -7.22 -12.53
C VAL A 78 -3.58 -6.24 -12.81
N ILE A 79 -4.57 -6.21 -11.94
CA ILE A 79 -5.73 -5.30 -12.01
C ILE A 79 -5.81 -4.53 -10.71
N VAL A 80 -5.48 -3.23 -10.76
CA VAL A 80 -5.57 -2.30 -9.64
C VAL A 80 -6.90 -1.58 -9.71
N LYS A 81 -7.61 -1.50 -8.59
CA LYS A 81 -8.86 -0.74 -8.44
C LYS A 81 -8.78 0.19 -7.24
N GLN A 82 -9.15 1.44 -7.46
CA GLN A 82 -9.34 2.45 -6.42
C GLN A 82 -10.50 3.34 -6.86
N ASP A 83 -11.56 3.42 -6.05
CA ASP A 83 -12.81 4.08 -6.40
C ASP A 83 -13.37 3.68 -7.78
N SER A 84 -13.27 4.58 -8.76
CA SER A 84 -13.69 4.39 -10.15
C SER A 84 -12.54 4.16 -11.12
N LEU A 85 -11.30 4.28 -10.64
CA LEU A 85 -10.09 4.05 -11.43
C LEU A 85 -9.80 2.55 -11.50
N THR A 86 -9.52 2.06 -12.71
CA THR A 86 -9.01 0.72 -12.95
C THR A 86 -7.76 0.80 -13.81
N ILE A 87 -6.67 0.19 -13.35
CA ILE A 87 -5.41 0.07 -14.09
C ILE A 87 -5.15 -1.41 -14.34
N THR A 88 -4.75 -1.75 -15.56
CA THR A 88 -4.40 -3.11 -15.96
C THR A 88 -2.98 -3.15 -16.51
N THR A 89 -2.15 -4.06 -16.02
CA THR A 89 -0.76 -4.26 -16.46
C THR A 89 -0.36 -5.72 -16.28
N GLU A 90 0.73 -6.15 -16.90
CA GLU A 90 1.31 -7.46 -16.63
C GLU A 90 2.26 -7.45 -15.43
N GLU A 91 2.86 -6.31 -15.12
CA GLU A 91 3.83 -6.15 -14.02
C GLU A 91 3.60 -4.81 -13.32
N ALA A 92 3.70 -4.78 -12.00
CA ALA A 92 3.59 -3.58 -11.16
C ALA A 92 4.48 -3.67 -9.92
#